data_AF-A0A6P0XW00-F1
#
_entry.id   AF-A0A6P0XW00-F1
#
_cell.length_a   1.000
_cell.length_b   1.000
_cell.length_c   1.000
_cell.angle_alpha   90.00
_cell.angle_beta   90.00
_cell.angle_gamma   90.00
#
_symmetry.space_group_name_H-M   'P 1'
#
loop_
_entity.id
_entity.type
_entity.pdbx_description
1 polymer ?
#
loop_
_entity_poly.entity_id
_entity_poly.type
_entity_poly.pdbx_seq_one_letter_code
_entity_poly.pdbx_strand_id
1 'polypeptide(L)'
;MGQRNMELWDISAIDQHAHNLFKPEAIARYSYVAAFTEVDHPDIINYHACYTLFYRRSLRDMADFLNCEPQESEILAKRDNLGLENLTKTCFNGANLESILLDNGFLPEQILPW
;
A
#
# COMPACT_ATOMS: atom_id res chain seq x y z
N MET A 1 9.61 40.91 7.20
CA MET A 1 9.90 39.53 6.76
C MET A 1 8.56 38.81 6.65
N GLY A 2 8.11 38.49 5.43
CA GLY A 2 6.85 37.76 5.25
C GLY A 2 7.01 36.32 5.72
N GLN A 3 6.01 35.79 6.44
CA GLN A 3 5.94 34.36 6.75
C GLN A 3 5.91 33.60 5.42
N ARG A 4 6.91 32.74 5.18
CA ARG A 4 6.80 31.70 4.16
C ARG A 4 5.81 30.68 4.70
N ASN A 5 4.67 30.52 4.05
CA ASN A 5 3.83 29.35 4.26
C ASN A 5 4.64 28.12 3.81
N MET A 6 4.74 27.14 4.69
CA MET A 6 5.39 25.86 4.45
C MET A 6 4.30 24.88 4.05
N GLU A 7 4.38 24.30 2.86
CA GLU A 7 3.51 23.21 2.47
C GLU A 7 4.01 21.93 3.13
N LEU A 8 3.13 21.22 3.84
CA LEU A 8 3.51 20.01 4.58
C LEU A 8 4.07 18.92 3.65
N TRP A 9 3.63 18.90 2.40
CA TRP A 9 4.06 17.94 1.38
C TRP A 9 5.52 18.12 0.95
N ASP A 10 6.12 19.28 1.20
CA ASP A 10 7.53 19.55 0.90
C ASP A 10 8.47 18.97 1.98
N ILE A 11 7.92 18.50 3.10
CA ILE A 11 8.68 17.91 4.19
C ILE A 11 8.74 16.39 3.97
N SER A 12 9.93 15.85 3.77
CA SER A 12 10.09 14.39 3.67
C SER A 12 9.75 13.72 5.01
N ALA A 13 8.99 12.63 4.93
CA ALA A 13 8.58 11.88 6.11
C ALA A 13 9.55 10.72 6.39
N ILE A 14 9.71 10.41 7.68
CA ILE A 14 10.33 9.18 8.15
C ILE A 14 9.20 8.29 8.65
N ASP A 15 8.94 7.19 7.96
CA ASP A 15 7.98 6.20 8.44
C ASP A 15 8.65 5.34 9.52
N GLN A 16 8.32 5.64 10.77
CA GLN A 16 8.95 5.01 11.93
C GLN A 16 8.45 3.58 12.21
N HIS A 17 7.37 3.13 11.56
CA HIS A 17 6.85 1.78 11.77
C HIS A 17 6.05 1.29 10.56
N ALA A 18 6.70 0.47 9.76
CA ALA A 18 6.08 -0.27 8.67
C ALA A 18 6.46 -1.76 8.75
N HIS A 19 5.73 -2.59 8.01
CA HIS A 19 6.08 -4.00 7.80
C HIS A 19 6.75 -4.19 6.45
N ASN A 20 7.60 -5.21 6.36
CA ASN A 20 8.30 -5.54 5.13
C ASN A 20 7.34 -6.13 4.08
N LEU A 21 7.75 -6.09 2.81
CA LEU A 21 6.98 -6.61 1.69
C LEU A 21 6.95 -8.14 1.72
N PHE A 22 5.84 -8.72 1.29
CA PHE A 22 5.70 -10.16 1.14
C PHE A 22 6.58 -10.75 0.04
N LYS A 23 7.01 -12.00 0.21
CA LYS A 23 7.53 -12.83 -0.88
C LYS A 23 6.44 -13.06 -1.94
N PRO A 24 6.79 -13.19 -3.24
CA PRO A 24 5.81 -13.42 -4.30
C PRO A 24 4.85 -14.59 -4.06
N GLU A 25 5.36 -15.71 -3.54
CA GLU A 25 4.57 -16.88 -3.20
C GLU A 25 3.65 -16.68 -2.00
N ALA A 26 4.02 -15.79 -1.07
CA ALA A 26 3.22 -15.48 0.11
C ALA A 26 2.08 -14.52 -0.24
N ILE A 27 2.36 -13.44 -0.99
CA ILE A 27 1.36 -12.44 -1.36
C ILE A 27 0.23 -13.03 -2.21
N ALA A 28 0.54 -14.03 -3.05
CA ALA A 28 -0.44 -14.72 -3.89
C ALA A 28 -1.56 -15.42 -3.08
N ARG A 29 -1.38 -15.61 -1.76
CA ARG A 29 -2.38 -16.21 -0.88
C ARG A 29 -3.38 -15.20 -0.31
N TYR A 30 -3.11 -13.91 -0.46
CA TYR A 30 -3.94 -12.83 0.08
C TYR A 30 -4.73 -12.16 -1.04
N SER A 31 -6.02 -11.92 -0.81
CA SER A 31 -6.80 -11.07 -1.69
C SER A 31 -6.35 -9.61 -1.54
N TYR A 32 -6.59 -8.80 -2.56
CA TYR A 32 -6.29 -7.37 -2.48
C TYR A 32 -7.06 -6.69 -1.33
N VAL A 33 -8.30 -7.11 -1.10
CA VAL A 33 -9.17 -6.62 -0.02
C VAL A 33 -8.53 -6.82 1.36
N ALA A 34 -7.74 -7.89 1.56
CA ALA A 34 -7.11 -8.17 2.85
C ALA A 34 -6.13 -7.07 3.31
N ALA A 35 -5.58 -6.28 2.39
CA ALA A 35 -4.74 -5.13 2.73
C ALA A 35 -5.50 -3.94 3.32
N PHE A 36 -6.84 -4.01 3.39
CA PHE A 36 -7.71 -2.91 3.83
C PHE A 36 -8.52 -3.24 5.08
N THR A 37 -8.14 -4.27 5.84
CA THR A 37 -8.82 -4.68 7.05
C THR A 37 -7.87 -5.40 7.99
N GLU A 38 -8.02 -5.19 9.30
CA GLU A 38 -7.29 -5.94 10.34
C GLU A 38 -7.91 -7.32 10.62
N VAL A 39 -9.10 -7.59 10.07
CA VAL A 39 -9.81 -8.85 10.28
C VAL A 39 -9.21 -9.95 9.40
N ASP A 40 -8.80 -11.05 10.02
CA ASP A 40 -8.23 -12.25 9.37
C ASP A 40 -9.29 -13.29 8.98
N HIS A 41 -10.55 -13.11 9.39
CA HIS A 41 -11.64 -14.04 9.08
C HIS A 41 -11.97 -14.05 7.58
N PRO A 42 -11.88 -15.20 6.88
CA PRO A 42 -12.07 -15.28 5.44
C PRO A 42 -13.39 -14.71 4.94
N ASP A 43 -14.50 -14.96 5.65
CA ASP A 43 -15.81 -14.44 5.23
C ASP A 43 -15.87 -12.90 5.27
N ILE A 44 -15.18 -12.27 6.22
CA ILE A 44 -15.13 -10.82 6.31
C ILE A 44 -14.33 -10.26 5.13
N ILE A 45 -13.18 -10.84 4.85
CA ILE A 45 -12.32 -10.45 3.72
C ILE A 45 -13.06 -10.62 2.39
N ASN A 46 -13.70 -11.77 2.19
CA ASN A 46 -14.29 -12.14 0.89
C ASN A 46 -15.64 -11.48 0.62
N TYR A 47 -16.43 -11.16 1.65
CA TYR A 47 -17.81 -10.72 1.47
C TYR A 47 -18.17 -9.37 2.11
N HIS A 48 -17.35 -8.83 3.02
CA HIS A 48 -17.74 -7.66 3.82
C HIS A 48 -16.79 -6.47 3.75
N ALA A 49 -15.49 -6.71 3.74
CA ALA A 49 -14.48 -5.65 3.77
C ALA A 49 -14.58 -4.69 2.56
N CYS A 50 -15.02 -5.19 1.40
CA CYS A 50 -15.23 -4.39 0.19
C CYS A 50 -16.35 -3.33 0.30
N TYR A 51 -17.23 -3.45 1.31
CA TYR A 51 -18.30 -2.47 1.57
C TYR A 51 -17.87 -1.36 2.53
N THR A 52 -16.68 -1.46 3.13
CA THR A 52 -16.19 -0.45 4.07
C THR A 52 -15.87 0.86 3.35
N LEU A 53 -16.00 1.98 4.08
CA LEU A 53 -15.60 3.29 3.57
C LEU A 53 -14.10 3.32 3.24
N PHE A 54 -13.28 2.68 4.07
CA PHE A 54 -11.84 2.63 3.91
C PHE A 54 -11.45 1.96 2.58
N TYR A 55 -11.94 0.75 2.32
CA TYR A 55 -11.68 0.06 1.05
C TYR A 55 -12.12 0.90 -0.17
N ARG A 56 -13.34 1.44 -0.16
CA ARG A 56 -13.88 2.24 -1.28
C ARG A 56 -13.14 3.56 -1.49
N ARG A 57 -12.62 4.17 -0.42
CA ARG A 57 -11.78 5.37 -0.51
C ARG A 57 -10.41 5.00 -1.08
N SER A 58 -9.78 3.96 -0.54
CA SER A 58 -8.48 3.50 -0.98
C SER A 58 -8.46 3.05 -2.44
N LEU A 59 -9.52 2.41 -2.95
CA LEU A 59 -9.61 2.10 -4.38
C LEU A 59 -9.53 3.35 -5.27
N ARG A 60 -10.21 4.43 -4.89
CA ARG A 60 -10.15 5.70 -5.65
C ARG A 60 -8.77 6.33 -5.55
N ASP A 61 -8.22 6.43 -4.34
CA ASP A 61 -6.90 7.03 -4.13
C ASP A 61 -5.80 6.24 -4.86
N MET A 62 -5.87 4.90 -4.86
CA MET A 62 -4.93 4.05 -5.58
C MET A 62 -5.10 4.14 -7.10
N ALA A 63 -6.32 4.26 -7.59
CA ALA A 63 -6.59 4.41 -9.01
C ALA A 63 -6.10 5.75 -9.55
N ASP A 64 -6.36 6.84 -8.81
CA ASP A 64 -5.83 8.17 -9.12
C ASP A 64 -4.29 8.15 -9.10
N PHE A 65 -3.69 7.53 -8.08
CA PHE A 65 -2.24 7.41 -7.95
C PHE A 65 -1.59 6.62 -9.08
N LEU A 66 -2.21 5.50 -9.50
CA LEU A 66 -1.71 4.64 -10.56
C LEU A 66 -2.18 5.05 -11.97
N ASN A 67 -2.99 6.12 -12.06
CA ASN A 67 -3.61 6.62 -13.29
C ASN A 67 -4.34 5.51 -14.06
N CYS A 68 -5.34 4.90 -13.41
CA CYS A 68 -6.23 3.88 -13.96
C CYS A 68 -7.66 4.05 -13.43
N GLU A 69 -8.60 3.24 -13.90
CA GLU A 69 -9.99 3.28 -13.41
C GLU A 69 -10.09 2.77 -11.97
N PRO A 70 -11.05 3.29 -11.15
CA PRO A 70 -11.24 2.93 -9.75
C PRO A 70 -11.94 1.58 -9.56
N GLN A 71 -11.44 0.55 -10.26
CA GLN A 71 -11.89 -0.83 -10.19
C GLN A 71 -10.72 -1.71 -9.72
N GLU A 72 -10.97 -2.64 -8.79
CA GLU A 72 -9.92 -3.52 -8.24
C GLU A 72 -9.15 -4.26 -9.34
N SER A 73 -9.84 -4.78 -10.36
CA SER A 73 -9.20 -5.48 -11.48
C SER A 73 -8.23 -4.61 -12.28
N GLU A 74 -8.57 -3.34 -12.49
CA GLU A 74 -7.74 -2.38 -13.24
C GLU A 74 -6.50 -1.99 -12.44
N ILE A 75 -6.67 -1.77 -11.13
CA ILE A 75 -5.57 -1.51 -10.21
C ILE A 75 -4.62 -2.71 -10.15
N LEU A 76 -5.15 -3.93 -10.03
CA LEU A 76 -4.35 -5.15 -10.00
C LEU A 76 -3.58 -5.34 -11.31
N ALA A 77 -4.24 -5.20 -12.46
CA ALA A 77 -3.57 -5.27 -13.76
C ALA A 77 -2.47 -4.21 -13.89
N LYS A 78 -2.70 -2.99 -13.41
CA LYS A 78 -1.69 -1.93 -13.43
C LYS A 78 -0.50 -2.25 -12.53
N ARG A 79 -0.74 -2.77 -11.32
CA ARG A 79 0.29 -3.19 -10.37
C ARG A 79 1.13 -4.34 -10.92
N ASP A 80 0.49 -5.33 -11.54
CA ASP A 80 1.18 -6.47 -12.15
C ASP A 80 2.07 -6.03 -13.32
N ASN A 81 1.58 -5.11 -14.16
CA ASN A 81 2.35 -4.55 -15.28
C ASN A 81 3.58 -3.75 -14.81
N LEU A 82 3.50 -3.06 -13.66
CA LEU A 82 4.65 -2.36 -13.08
C LEU A 82 5.68 -3.34 -12.51
N GLY A 83 5.20 -4.44 -11.91
CA GLY A 83 6.01 -5.36 -11.14
C GLY A 83 6.45 -4.74 -9.80
N LEU A 84 6.97 -5.60 -8.91
CA LEU A 84 7.30 -5.23 -7.53
C LEU A 84 8.24 -4.03 -7.44
N GLU A 85 9.36 -4.05 -8.16
CA GLU A 85 10.40 -3.02 -8.02
C GLU A 85 9.90 -1.63 -8.45
N ASN A 86 9.27 -1.51 -9.62
CA ASN A 86 8.78 -0.22 -10.10
C ASN A 86 7.57 0.26 -9.29
N LEU A 87 6.71 -0.65 -8.83
CA LEU A 87 5.61 -0.30 -7.95
C LEU A 87 6.15 0.28 -6.63
N THR A 88 7.13 -0.38 -6.00
CA THR A 88 7.78 0.11 -4.77
C THR A 88 8.40 1.49 -4.98
N LYS A 89 9.16 1.69 -6.06
CA LYS A 89 9.72 3.02 -6.40
C LYS A 89 8.64 4.07 -6.59
N THR A 90 7.57 3.72 -7.30
CA THR A 90 6.43 4.62 -7.54
C THR A 90 5.81 5.06 -6.21
N CYS A 91 5.47 4.10 -5.34
CA CYS A 91 4.90 4.36 -4.02
C CYS A 91 5.82 5.22 -3.13
N PHE A 92 7.11 4.87 -3.03
CA PHE A 92 8.03 5.57 -2.13
C PHE A 92 8.34 6.99 -2.61
N ASN A 93 8.49 7.19 -3.91
CA ASN A 93 8.66 8.53 -4.48
C ASN A 93 7.39 9.38 -4.28
N GLY A 94 6.21 8.79 -4.48
CA GLY A 94 4.93 9.48 -4.28
C GLY A 94 4.66 9.87 -2.83
N ALA A 95 5.18 9.10 -1.88
CA ALA A 95 5.01 9.34 -0.44
C ALA A 95 6.00 10.35 0.15
N ASN A 96 6.99 10.85 -0.63
CA ASN A 96 8.06 11.72 -0.14
C ASN A 96 8.75 11.17 1.13
N LEU A 97 9.12 9.89 1.11
CA LEU A 97 9.76 9.23 2.26
C LEU A 97 11.29 9.38 2.19
N GLU A 98 11.90 9.83 3.29
CA GLU A 98 13.36 9.84 3.45
C GLU A 98 13.87 8.46 3.91
N SER A 99 13.13 7.81 4.80
CA SER A 99 13.51 6.52 5.39
C SER A 99 12.29 5.78 5.93
N ILE A 100 12.41 4.45 6.03
CA ILE A 100 11.39 3.56 6.59
C ILE A 100 12.06 2.63 7.59
N LEU A 101 11.48 2.51 8.78
CA LEU A 101 11.89 1.53 9.78
C LEU A 101 10.95 0.32 9.70
N LEU A 102 11.51 -0.84 9.34
CA LEU A 102 10.75 -2.07 9.12
C LEU A 102 10.75 -2.94 10.39
N ASP A 103 9.55 -3.28 10.86
CA ASP A 103 9.32 -4.35 11.82
C ASP A 103 9.27 -5.70 11.08
N ASN A 104 10.35 -6.47 11.22
CA ASN A 104 10.49 -7.82 10.66
C ASN A 104 9.96 -8.92 11.59
N GLY A 105 9.37 -8.57 12.74
CA GLY A 105 8.74 -9.53 13.66
C GLY A 105 7.36 -10.00 13.18
N PHE A 106 6.72 -9.25 12.27
CA PHE A 106 5.42 -9.60 11.72
C PHE A 106 5.56 -10.51 10.49
N LEU A 107 5.05 -11.74 10.60
CA LEU A 107 5.08 -12.77 9.54
C LEU A 107 6.50 -13.02 8.95
N PRO A 108 7.53 -13.25 9.78
CA PRO A 108 8.94 -13.28 9.35
C PRO A 108 9.25 -14.33 8.26
N GLU A 109 8.49 -15.41 8.21
CA GLU A 109 8.68 -16.47 7.20
C GLU A 109 8.12 -16.08 5.82
N GLN A 110 7.27 -15.06 5.76
CA GLN A 110 6.49 -14.68 4.57
C GLN A 110 6.99 -13.41 3.88
N ILE A 111 7.85 -12.64 4.53
CA ILE A 111 8.38 -11.36 4.05
C ILE A 111 9.72 -11.51 3.32
N LEU A 112 10.08 -10.55 2.48
CA LEU A 112 11.38 -10.50 1.80
C LEU A 112 12.52 -10.37 2.81
N PRO A 113 13.69 -10.97 2.52
CA PRO A 113 14.90 -10.72 3.31
C PRO A 113 15.40 -9.27 3.12
N TRP A 114 16.15 -8.76 4.08
CA TRP A 114 16.90 -7.52 3.97
C TRP A 114 18.14 -7.65 3.09
#